data_AF-C3MAT6-F1
#
_entry.id   AF-C3MAT6-F1
#
_cell.length_a   1.000
_cell.length_b   1.000
_cell.length_c   1.000
_cell.angle_alpha   90.00
_cell.angle_beta   90.00
_cell.angle_gamma   90.00
#
_symmetry.space_group_name_H-M   'P 1'
#
loop_
_entity.id
_entity.type
_entity.pdbx_description
1 polymer ?
#
loop_
_entity_poly.entity_id
_entity_poly.type
_entity_poly.pdbx_seq_one_letter_code
_entity_poly.pdbx_strand_id
1 'polypeptide(L)'
;MDKTVPPGAALLLDFIRETEVGRSDRASYDVIYANKQNRLKQPLTTMTFGDIVDAQKAWSKNFGSSAAGGYQFMRATLIGLAKEIPSISRTDRFVPDLQDRLGYHLLKRRGYDQFVTGNMTLVEFGKRLAMEWASFPVLVDTQGDCRKVKRGQSYYAGDGLNKALVRPEKVEAVLSTVLATARRPAGSEFRREAHVSPTPTVRPSEPVEHPAVAAQRKAQEDFATGEIVLTPANSSPAKQPASRATRVAALIAASVLGLGAWFASLPCSIFGVFCQ
;
A
#
# COMPACT_ATOMS: atom_id res chain seq x y z
N MET A 1 -5.30 -5.35 -9.45
CA MET A 1 -5.60 -4.05 -10.06
C MET A 1 -6.87 -4.15 -10.87
N ASP A 2 -7.92 -3.50 -10.41
CA ASP A 2 -9.18 -3.32 -11.13
C ASP A 2 -8.96 -2.63 -12.48
N LYS A 3 -9.66 -3.10 -13.52
CA LYS A 3 -9.48 -2.64 -14.92
C LYS A 3 -9.98 -1.21 -15.18
N THR A 4 -10.80 -0.66 -14.29
CA THR A 4 -11.32 0.72 -14.40
C THR A 4 -10.33 1.75 -13.88
N VAL A 5 -9.27 1.32 -13.19
CA VAL A 5 -8.19 2.20 -12.72
C VAL A 5 -7.23 2.50 -13.88
N PRO A 6 -7.01 3.77 -14.25
CA PRO A 6 -6.09 4.12 -15.33
C PRO A 6 -4.64 3.68 -15.02
N PRO A 7 -3.80 3.38 -16.03
CA PRO A 7 -2.45 2.85 -15.82
C PRO A 7 -1.57 3.71 -14.90
N GLY A 8 -1.63 5.04 -15.01
CA GLY A 8 -0.91 5.94 -14.11
C GLY A 8 -1.37 5.82 -12.66
N ALA A 9 -2.68 5.70 -12.41
CA ALA A 9 -3.23 5.54 -11.07
C ALA A 9 -2.90 4.15 -10.51
N ALA A 10 -2.91 3.11 -11.35
CA ALA A 10 -2.54 1.76 -10.97
C ALA A 10 -1.10 1.70 -10.42
N LEU A 11 -0.15 2.33 -11.11
CA LEU A 11 1.24 2.43 -10.64
C LEU A 11 1.35 3.10 -9.26
N LEU A 12 0.57 4.16 -9.04
CA LEU A 12 0.56 4.86 -7.76
C LEU A 12 -0.08 4.01 -6.65
N LEU A 13 -1.19 3.34 -6.94
CA LEU A 13 -1.86 2.46 -5.99
C LEU A 13 -1.01 1.25 -5.61
N ASP A 14 -0.28 0.64 -6.56
CA ASP A 14 0.66 -0.43 -6.27
C ASP A 14 1.75 0.02 -5.30
N PHE A 15 2.32 1.20 -5.55
CA PHE A 15 3.32 1.80 -4.66
C PHE A 15 2.77 2.14 -3.27
N ILE A 16 1.55 2.69 -3.19
CA ILE A 16 0.88 2.97 -1.91
C ILE A 16 0.67 1.67 -1.14
N ARG A 17 0.12 0.64 -1.79
CA ARG A 17 -0.16 -0.64 -1.15
C ARG A 17 1.10 -1.30 -0.62
N GLU A 18 2.16 -1.34 -1.42
CA GLU A 18 3.46 -1.86 -0.97
C GLU A 18 4.00 -1.07 0.23
N THR A 19 3.87 0.26 0.23
CA THR A 19 4.33 1.11 1.34
C THR A 19 3.51 0.91 2.61
N GLU A 20 2.19 0.76 2.49
CA GLU A 20 1.27 0.61 3.62
C GLU A 20 1.36 -0.75 4.30
N VAL A 21 1.53 -1.83 3.52
CA VAL A 21 1.45 -3.20 4.05
C VAL A 21 2.72 -4.03 3.86
N GLY A 22 3.76 -3.46 3.26
CA GLY A 22 5.07 -4.09 3.08
C GLY A 22 5.09 -5.25 2.07
N ARG A 23 4.06 -5.36 1.22
CA ARG A 23 3.93 -6.45 0.23
C ARG A 23 3.05 -6.04 -0.95
N SER A 24 3.31 -6.61 -2.12
CA SER A 24 2.64 -6.27 -3.37
C SER A 24 1.75 -7.38 -3.94
N ASP A 25 1.87 -8.61 -3.42
CA ASP A 25 1.10 -9.78 -3.85
C ASP A 25 -0.36 -9.72 -3.35
N ARG A 26 -1.18 -10.70 -3.77
CA ARG A 26 -2.62 -10.71 -3.51
C ARG A 26 -2.99 -10.68 -2.02
N ALA A 27 -2.14 -11.19 -1.14
CA ALA A 27 -2.39 -11.18 0.30
C ALA A 27 -2.24 -9.76 0.91
N SER A 28 -1.67 -8.78 0.20
CA SER A 28 -1.69 -7.36 0.59
C SER A 28 -3.11 -6.86 0.89
N TYR A 29 -4.10 -7.32 0.14
CA TYR A 29 -5.51 -6.93 0.29
C TYR A 29 -6.21 -7.50 1.54
N ASP A 30 -5.57 -8.45 2.25
CA ASP A 30 -6.11 -9.03 3.48
C ASP A 30 -5.49 -8.47 4.76
N VAL A 31 -4.50 -7.58 4.64
CA VAL A 31 -3.77 -7.05 5.79
C VAL A 31 -4.67 -6.12 6.61
N ILE A 32 -4.66 -6.30 7.93
CA ILE A 32 -5.22 -5.32 8.87
C ILE A 32 -4.12 -4.78 9.77
N TYR A 33 -4.42 -3.71 10.49
CA TYR A 33 -3.48 -3.07 11.40
C TYR A 33 -2.66 -4.06 12.25
N ALA A 34 -1.35 -3.80 12.35
CA ALA A 34 -0.38 -4.61 13.07
C ALA A 34 -0.32 -6.09 12.62
N ASN A 35 -0.65 -6.37 11.35
CA ASN A 35 -0.65 -7.72 10.76
C ASN A 35 -1.53 -8.73 11.50
N LYS A 36 -2.65 -8.28 12.08
CA LYS A 36 -3.55 -9.11 12.92
C LYS A 36 -4.62 -9.86 12.13
N GLN A 37 -4.50 -9.99 10.80
CA GLN A 37 -5.54 -10.61 9.95
C GLN A 37 -5.78 -12.09 10.28
N ASN A 38 -4.80 -12.78 10.86
CA ASN A 38 -4.95 -14.13 11.40
C ASN A 38 -5.94 -14.23 12.58
N ARG A 39 -6.33 -13.09 13.19
CA ARG A 39 -7.34 -13.02 14.24
C ARG A 39 -8.76 -12.84 13.71
N LEU A 40 -8.93 -12.69 12.39
CA LEU A 40 -10.23 -12.67 11.75
C LEU A 40 -10.75 -14.09 11.55
N LYS A 41 -12.08 -14.26 11.58
CA LYS A 41 -12.72 -15.57 11.39
C LYS A 41 -12.62 -16.09 9.95
N GLN A 42 -12.36 -15.19 9.01
CA GLN A 42 -12.22 -15.45 7.58
C GLN A 42 -11.31 -14.37 6.98
N PRO A 43 -10.72 -14.58 5.78
CA PRO A 43 -9.94 -13.55 5.12
C PRO A 43 -10.76 -12.27 4.89
N LEU A 44 -10.12 -11.10 4.98
CA LEU A 44 -10.79 -9.81 4.88
C LEU A 44 -11.56 -9.68 3.56
N THR A 45 -10.94 -10.13 2.48
CA THR A 45 -11.48 -10.09 1.11
C THR A 45 -12.67 -11.02 0.86
N THR A 46 -12.96 -11.95 1.78
CA THR A 46 -14.21 -12.73 1.73
C THR A 46 -15.34 -12.05 2.49
N MET A 47 -15.07 -11.04 3.30
CA MET A 47 -16.10 -10.29 4.04
C MET A 47 -16.86 -9.32 3.12
N THR A 48 -18.08 -8.95 3.49
CA THR A 48 -18.77 -7.84 2.84
C THR A 48 -18.27 -6.50 3.36
N PHE A 49 -18.46 -5.44 2.57
CA PHE A 49 -18.16 -4.07 2.95
C PHE A 49 -18.84 -3.69 4.28
N GLY A 50 -20.11 -4.07 4.46
CA GLY A 50 -20.87 -3.85 5.68
C GLY A 50 -20.27 -4.59 6.88
N ASP A 51 -19.92 -5.86 6.71
CA ASP A 51 -19.29 -6.67 7.78
C ASP A 51 -17.98 -6.04 8.26
N ILE A 52 -17.17 -5.51 7.33
CA ILE A 52 -15.90 -4.85 7.66
C ILE A 52 -16.16 -3.57 8.44
N VAL A 53 -17.05 -2.70 7.95
CA VAL A 53 -17.39 -1.45 8.64
C VAL A 53 -17.90 -1.71 10.06
N ASP A 54 -18.67 -2.77 10.26
CA ASP A 54 -19.18 -3.14 11.58
C ASP A 54 -18.08 -3.75 12.47
N ALA A 55 -17.25 -4.64 11.93
CA ALA A 55 -16.13 -5.25 12.66
C ALA A 55 -15.08 -4.22 13.09
N GLN A 56 -14.77 -3.26 12.22
CA GLN A 56 -13.82 -2.17 12.47
C GLN A 56 -14.16 -1.34 13.72
N LYS A 57 -15.44 -1.28 14.14
CA LYS A 57 -15.86 -0.59 15.37
C LYS A 57 -15.14 -1.13 16.61
N ALA A 58 -14.87 -2.44 16.65
CA ALA A 58 -14.17 -3.09 17.75
C ALA A 58 -12.64 -3.13 17.55
N TRP A 59 -12.15 -2.99 16.31
CA TRP A 59 -10.74 -3.15 15.98
C TRP A 59 -9.85 -2.07 16.58
N SER A 60 -10.29 -0.81 16.65
CA SER A 60 -9.49 0.23 17.31
C SER A 60 -9.15 -0.14 18.76
N LYS A 61 -10.12 -0.68 19.51
CA LYS A 61 -9.91 -1.16 20.89
C LYS A 61 -9.08 -2.44 20.95
N ASN A 62 -9.36 -3.41 20.07
CA ASN A 62 -8.79 -4.75 20.16
C ASN A 62 -7.39 -4.84 19.54
N PHE A 63 -7.13 -4.03 18.51
CA PHE A 63 -5.96 -4.12 17.65
C PHE A 63 -5.10 -2.85 17.68
N GLY A 64 -5.66 -1.69 18.02
CA GLY A 64 -4.98 -0.39 18.08
C GLY A 64 -5.42 0.59 16.99
N SER A 65 -5.96 0.07 15.88
CA SER A 65 -6.52 0.86 14.78
C SER A 65 -7.59 0.05 14.04
N SER A 66 -8.46 0.76 13.32
CA SER A 66 -9.44 0.16 12.41
C SER A 66 -8.90 -0.10 11.00
N ALA A 67 -7.63 0.23 10.72
CA ALA A 67 -7.07 0.15 9.37
C ALA A 67 -7.17 -1.27 8.77
N ALA A 68 -7.62 -1.33 7.52
CA ALA A 68 -7.96 -2.57 6.83
C ALA A 68 -7.65 -2.53 5.33
N GLY A 69 -7.24 -3.68 4.79
CA GLY A 69 -6.98 -3.87 3.37
C GLY A 69 -5.64 -3.29 2.91
N GLY A 70 -5.39 -3.43 1.61
CA GLY A 70 -4.12 -3.03 0.99
C GLY A 70 -3.83 -1.53 1.11
N TYR A 71 -4.88 -0.72 1.24
CA TYR A 71 -4.77 0.74 1.36
C TYR A 71 -5.07 1.26 2.77
N GLN A 72 -5.11 0.36 3.77
CA GLN A 72 -5.28 0.68 5.20
C GLN A 72 -6.48 1.59 5.50
N PHE A 73 -7.65 1.30 4.90
CA PHE A 73 -8.86 2.08 5.08
C PHE A 73 -9.32 2.12 6.54
N MET A 74 -9.48 3.32 7.08
CA MET A 74 -10.11 3.52 8.38
C MET A 74 -11.64 3.36 8.28
N ARG A 75 -12.29 3.00 9.40
CA ARG A 75 -13.75 2.82 9.44
C ARG A 75 -14.51 4.03 8.92
N ALA A 76 -14.11 5.21 9.38
CA ALA A 76 -14.77 6.44 8.97
C ALA A 76 -14.52 6.78 7.50
N THR A 77 -13.33 6.46 6.98
CA THR A 77 -13.02 6.59 5.55
C THR A 77 -13.95 5.72 4.72
N LEU A 78 -14.16 4.44 5.09
CA LEU A 78 -15.12 3.58 4.39
C LEU A 78 -16.55 4.14 4.46
N ILE A 79 -17.00 4.61 5.62
CA ILE A 79 -18.32 5.23 5.76
C ILE A 79 -18.45 6.48 4.88
N GLY A 80 -17.40 7.30 4.77
CA GLY A 80 -17.37 8.46 3.89
C GLY A 80 -17.46 8.05 2.42
N LEU A 81 -16.63 7.09 1.99
CA LEU A 81 -16.61 6.58 0.62
C LEU A 81 -17.97 6.00 0.20
N ALA A 82 -18.65 5.27 1.08
CA ALA A 82 -19.99 4.75 0.80
C ALA A 82 -21.06 5.84 0.62
N LYS A 83 -20.87 7.03 1.22
CA LYS A 83 -21.74 8.19 1.00
C LYS A 83 -21.42 8.92 -0.30
N GLU A 84 -20.14 8.94 -0.68
CA GLU A 84 -19.65 9.61 -1.89
C GLU A 84 -19.90 8.78 -3.18
N ILE A 85 -20.00 7.45 -3.06
CA ILE A 85 -20.11 6.53 -4.19
C ILE A 85 -21.44 5.75 -4.07
N PRO A 86 -22.53 6.22 -4.71
CA PRO A 86 -23.86 5.64 -4.57
C PRO A 86 -23.99 4.17 -5.02
N SER A 87 -23.05 3.69 -5.82
CA SER A 87 -23.03 2.31 -6.31
C SER A 87 -22.47 1.29 -5.32
N ILE A 88 -21.91 1.73 -4.19
CA ILE A 88 -21.41 0.83 -3.15
C ILE A 88 -22.56 0.37 -2.26
N SER A 89 -22.75 -0.93 -2.18
CA SER A 89 -23.66 -1.57 -1.24
C SER A 89 -22.92 -2.16 -0.05
N ARG A 90 -23.60 -2.21 1.10
CA ARG A 90 -23.12 -2.97 2.27
C ARG A 90 -22.88 -4.45 1.96
N THR A 91 -23.57 -5.01 0.97
CA THR A 91 -23.46 -6.43 0.58
C THR A 91 -22.30 -6.71 -0.37
N ASP A 92 -21.63 -5.68 -0.90
CA ASP A 92 -20.53 -5.86 -1.82
C ASP A 92 -19.37 -6.58 -1.13
N ARG A 93 -18.77 -7.56 -1.80
CA ARG A 93 -17.58 -8.24 -1.26
C ARG A 93 -16.38 -7.30 -1.32
N PHE A 94 -15.57 -7.29 -0.26
CA PHE A 94 -14.37 -6.45 -0.14
C PHE A 94 -13.15 -7.02 -0.88
N VAL A 95 -13.39 -7.52 -2.08
CA VAL A 95 -12.39 -8.10 -2.98
C VAL A 95 -11.36 -7.05 -3.42
N PRO A 96 -10.18 -7.48 -3.91
CA PRO A 96 -9.14 -6.57 -4.41
C PRO A 96 -9.66 -5.48 -5.35
N ASP A 97 -10.55 -5.83 -6.29
CA ASP A 97 -11.08 -4.87 -7.26
C ASP A 97 -11.92 -3.74 -6.61
N LEU A 98 -12.71 -4.06 -5.58
CA LEU A 98 -13.42 -3.03 -4.82
C LEU A 98 -12.42 -2.13 -4.07
N GLN A 99 -11.40 -2.71 -3.44
CA GLN A 99 -10.37 -1.94 -2.74
C GLN A 99 -9.61 -1.01 -3.69
N ASP A 100 -9.29 -1.46 -4.91
CA ASP A 100 -8.61 -0.66 -5.93
C ASP A 100 -9.47 0.53 -6.37
N ARG A 101 -10.78 0.32 -6.61
CA ARG A 101 -11.72 1.41 -6.94
C ARG A 101 -11.86 2.42 -5.80
N LEU A 102 -11.92 1.95 -4.55
CA LEU A 102 -11.94 2.82 -3.36
C LEU A 102 -10.65 3.63 -3.22
N GLY A 103 -9.49 2.98 -3.38
CA GLY A 103 -8.18 3.64 -3.34
C GLY A 103 -8.05 4.68 -4.45
N TYR A 104 -8.51 4.37 -5.66
CA TYR A 104 -8.52 5.32 -6.77
C TYR A 104 -9.43 6.52 -6.47
N HIS A 105 -10.61 6.31 -5.87
CA HIS A 105 -11.46 7.42 -5.46
C HIS A 105 -10.77 8.35 -4.45
N LEU A 106 -10.00 7.80 -3.51
CA LEU A 106 -9.17 8.59 -2.59
C LEU A 106 -8.09 9.42 -3.32
N LEU A 107 -7.44 8.85 -4.35
CA LEU A 107 -6.52 9.60 -5.19
C LEU A 107 -7.20 10.78 -5.89
N LYS A 108 -8.39 10.55 -6.45
CA LYS A 108 -9.20 11.62 -7.06
C LYS A 108 -9.55 12.71 -6.05
N ARG A 109 -9.94 12.33 -4.83
CA ARG A 109 -10.20 13.27 -3.73
C ARG A 109 -8.99 14.14 -3.39
N ARG A 110 -7.77 13.61 -3.53
CA ARG A 110 -6.51 14.36 -3.35
C ARG A 110 -6.05 15.12 -4.59
N GLY A 111 -6.83 15.09 -5.67
CA GLY A 111 -6.59 15.87 -6.88
C GLY A 111 -5.73 15.17 -7.91
N TYR A 112 -5.77 13.84 -7.98
CA TYR A 112 -5.09 13.06 -9.02
C TYR A 112 -5.39 13.59 -10.43
N ASP A 113 -6.66 13.89 -10.74
CA ASP A 113 -7.05 14.43 -12.05
C ASP A 113 -6.37 15.77 -12.33
N GLN A 114 -6.28 16.66 -11.33
CA GLN A 114 -5.59 17.94 -11.45
C GLN A 114 -4.08 17.75 -11.65
N PHE A 115 -3.48 16.78 -10.95
CA PHE A 115 -2.06 16.45 -11.09
C PHE A 115 -1.74 15.96 -12.50
N VAL A 116 -2.46 14.96 -13.01
CA VAL A 116 -2.16 14.39 -14.33
C VAL A 116 -2.48 15.35 -15.47
N THR A 117 -3.47 16.23 -15.31
CA THR A 117 -3.78 17.31 -16.28
C THR A 117 -2.84 18.51 -16.18
N GLY A 118 -1.96 18.58 -15.18
CA GLY A 118 -0.98 19.67 -15.01
C GLY A 118 -1.51 20.89 -14.27
N ASN A 119 -2.73 20.82 -13.73
CA ASN A 119 -3.33 21.84 -12.88
C ASN A 119 -2.91 21.74 -11.40
N MET A 120 -2.03 20.80 -11.06
CA MET A 120 -1.41 20.67 -9.75
C MET A 120 0.04 20.24 -9.89
N THR A 121 0.93 20.84 -9.11
CA THR A 121 2.35 20.49 -9.10
C THR A 121 2.58 19.15 -8.40
N LEU A 122 3.70 18.49 -8.74
CA LEU A 122 4.11 17.25 -8.09
C LEU A 122 4.25 17.42 -6.57
N VAL A 123 4.84 18.54 -6.12
CA VAL A 123 5.05 18.82 -4.69
C VAL A 123 3.74 18.96 -3.94
N GLU A 124 2.77 19.70 -4.47
CA GLU A 124 1.45 19.84 -3.84
C GLU A 124 0.68 18.52 -3.85
N PHE A 125 0.72 17.76 -4.95
CA PHE A 125 0.09 16.44 -4.98
C PHE A 125 0.74 15.49 -3.97
N GLY A 126 2.07 15.46 -3.87
CA GLY A 126 2.79 14.67 -2.88
C GLY A 126 2.42 15.02 -1.43
N LYS A 127 2.26 16.32 -1.12
CA LYS A 127 1.72 16.75 0.18
C LYS A 127 0.30 16.25 0.41
N ARG A 128 -0.60 16.35 -0.58
CA ARG A 128 -1.98 15.84 -0.47
C ARG A 128 -2.05 14.32 -0.30
N LEU A 129 -1.12 13.57 -0.89
CA LEU A 129 -0.95 12.14 -0.63
C LEU A 129 -0.53 11.89 0.82
N ALA A 130 0.43 12.64 1.37
CA ALA A 130 0.84 12.53 2.77
C ALA A 130 -0.28 12.89 3.77
N MET A 131 -1.29 13.66 3.35
CA MET A 131 -2.51 13.92 4.13
C MET A 131 -3.57 12.81 4.04
N GLU A 132 -3.38 11.81 3.18
CA GLU A 132 -4.27 10.65 3.05
C GLU A 132 -3.61 9.41 3.66
N TRP A 133 -2.34 9.19 3.33
CA TRP A 133 -1.53 8.07 3.79
C TRP A 133 -0.38 8.58 4.66
N ALA A 134 -0.47 8.34 5.96
CA ALA A 134 0.50 8.83 6.93
C ALA A 134 1.91 8.25 6.74
N SER A 135 2.04 7.13 6.01
CA SER A 135 3.30 6.52 5.62
C SER A 135 4.07 7.34 4.57
N PHE A 136 3.42 8.30 3.90
CA PHE A 136 4.07 9.15 2.91
C PHE A 136 4.74 10.37 3.57
N PRO A 137 5.93 10.78 3.10
CA PRO A 137 6.58 11.99 3.55
C PRO A 137 6.00 13.24 2.88
N VAL A 138 6.11 14.38 3.54
CA VAL A 138 6.06 15.68 2.85
C VAL A 138 7.32 15.87 2.00
N LEU A 139 7.16 16.47 0.83
CA LEU A 139 8.26 16.63 -0.14
C LEU A 139 9.06 17.92 0.04
N VAL A 140 8.53 18.86 0.83
CA VAL A 140 9.17 20.12 1.22
C VAL A 140 8.78 20.45 2.66
N ASP A 141 9.52 21.36 3.28
CA ASP A 141 9.12 21.93 4.56
C ASP A 141 7.73 22.57 4.45
N THR A 142 6.82 22.20 5.36
CA THR A 142 5.43 22.68 5.31
C THR A 142 4.78 22.68 6.68
N GLN A 143 3.59 23.27 6.77
CA GLN A 143 2.72 23.13 7.92
C GLN A 143 2.08 21.74 7.88
N GLY A 144 2.46 20.87 8.82
CA GLY A 144 1.79 19.59 9.06
C GLY A 144 0.56 19.78 9.94
N ASP A 145 -0.06 18.67 10.33
CA ASP A 145 -1.30 18.68 11.11
C ASP A 145 -1.13 19.39 12.47
N CYS A 146 -0.14 18.97 13.25
CA CYS A 146 0.09 19.52 14.59
C CYS A 146 1.20 20.58 14.64
N ARG A 147 2.17 20.52 13.72
CA ARG A 147 3.36 21.39 13.74
C ARG A 147 3.96 21.57 12.35
N LYS A 148 4.94 22.47 12.23
CA LYS A 148 5.82 22.51 11.07
C LYS A 148 6.59 21.20 10.95
N VAL A 149 6.58 20.63 9.76
CA VAL A 149 7.25 19.38 9.43
C VAL A 149 8.28 19.63 8.34
N LYS A 150 9.40 18.91 8.41
CA LYS A 150 10.50 18.98 7.46
C LYS A 150 10.30 17.98 6.33
N ARG A 151 10.90 18.25 5.17
CA ARG A 151 10.99 17.25 4.07
C ARG A 151 11.39 15.88 4.60
N GLY A 152 10.67 14.84 4.19
CA GLY A 152 10.89 13.46 4.66
C GLY A 152 10.11 13.06 5.92
N GLN A 153 9.48 13.99 6.62
CA GLN A 153 8.59 13.66 7.75
C GLN A 153 7.15 13.38 7.27
N SER A 154 6.40 12.59 8.03
CA SER A 154 4.95 12.45 7.81
C SER A 154 4.25 13.80 7.99
N TYR A 155 3.14 14.02 7.29
CA TYR A 155 2.27 15.17 7.51
C TYR A 155 1.77 15.26 8.97
N TYR A 156 1.66 14.11 9.63
CA TYR A 156 1.19 13.95 11.01
C TYR A 156 2.33 13.88 12.04
N ALA A 157 3.58 14.15 11.64
CA ALA A 157 4.71 14.03 12.53
C ALA A 157 4.56 14.98 13.74
N GLY A 158 4.51 14.41 14.95
CA GLY A 158 4.25 15.15 16.19
C GLY A 158 3.20 14.47 17.08
N ASP A 159 2.36 13.61 16.51
CA ASP A 159 1.32 12.86 17.23
C ASP A 159 1.83 11.64 18.03
N GLY A 160 3.13 11.35 17.96
CA GLY A 160 3.76 10.19 18.61
C GLY A 160 3.45 8.83 17.99
N LEU A 161 2.64 8.78 16.92
CA LEU A 161 2.15 7.54 16.30
C LEU A 161 2.60 7.39 14.84
N ASN A 162 2.44 8.45 14.04
CA ASN A 162 2.63 8.39 12.60
C ASN A 162 4.06 8.73 12.17
N LYS A 163 4.56 7.97 11.19
CA LYS A 163 5.91 8.13 10.61
C LYS A 163 5.87 7.84 9.12
N ALA A 164 6.67 8.58 8.36
CA ALA A 164 6.89 8.27 6.96
C ALA A 164 7.72 6.98 6.85
N LEU A 165 7.31 6.09 5.95
CA LEU A 165 7.94 4.78 5.69
C LEU A 165 8.70 4.77 4.37
N VAL A 166 8.62 5.84 3.59
CA VAL A 166 9.30 5.98 2.30
C VAL A 166 10.01 7.32 2.18
N ARG A 167 11.10 7.35 1.41
CA ARG A 167 11.89 8.56 1.17
C ARG A 167 11.22 9.49 0.16
N PRO A 168 11.33 10.83 0.31
CA PRO A 168 10.79 11.80 -0.65
C PRO A 168 11.21 11.53 -2.10
N GLU A 169 12.49 11.18 -2.31
CA GLU A 169 13.03 10.94 -3.65
C GLU A 169 12.32 9.79 -4.38
N LYS A 170 11.93 8.75 -3.63
CA LYS A 170 11.20 7.61 -4.19
C LYS A 170 9.78 8.02 -4.58
N VAL A 171 9.11 8.83 -3.76
CA VAL A 171 7.78 9.37 -4.07
C VAL A 171 7.84 10.25 -5.32
N GLU A 172 8.81 11.16 -5.40
CA GLU A 172 9.02 12.04 -6.56
C GLU A 172 9.27 11.24 -7.84
N ALA A 173 10.10 10.20 -7.78
CA ALA A 173 10.36 9.32 -8.90
C ALA A 173 9.08 8.59 -9.37
N VAL A 174 8.32 8.01 -8.44
CA VAL A 174 7.05 7.33 -8.76
C VAL A 174 6.05 8.31 -9.37
N LEU A 175 5.87 9.49 -8.77
CA LEU A 175 4.96 10.51 -9.29
C LEU A 175 5.35 10.99 -10.70
N SER A 176 6.65 11.07 -10.98
CA SER A 176 7.13 11.39 -12.34
C SER A 176 6.77 10.28 -13.34
N THR A 177 6.92 9.01 -12.96
CA THR A 177 6.50 7.86 -13.79
C THR A 177 4.99 7.81 -13.99
N VAL A 178 4.22 8.09 -12.93
CA VAL A 178 2.75 8.18 -12.98
C VAL A 178 2.32 9.26 -13.98
N LEU A 179 2.92 10.45 -13.90
CA LEU A 179 2.62 11.57 -14.80
C LEU A 179 2.94 11.24 -16.26
N ALA A 180 4.12 10.66 -16.51
CA ALA A 180 4.52 10.24 -17.85
C ALA A 180 3.56 9.16 -18.41
N THR A 181 3.16 8.20 -17.58
CA THR A 181 2.25 7.12 -17.97
C THR A 181 0.85 7.66 -18.26
N ALA A 182 0.33 8.53 -17.40
CA ALA A 182 -1.01 9.11 -17.55
C ALA A 182 -1.12 10.03 -18.79
N ARG A 183 -0.02 10.66 -19.20
CA ARG A 183 0.04 11.56 -20.36
C ARG A 183 0.47 10.88 -21.66
N ARG A 184 0.77 9.58 -21.65
CA ARG A 184 1.10 8.88 -22.90
C ARG A 184 -0.11 8.94 -23.83
N PRO A 185 0.05 9.42 -25.08
CA PRO A 185 -1.03 9.36 -26.05
C PRO A 185 -1.40 7.89 -26.28
N ALA A 186 -2.71 7.62 -26.30
CA ALA A 186 -3.31 6.28 -26.37
C ALA A 186 -2.98 5.45 -27.63
N GLY A 187 -2.04 5.90 -28.47
CA GLY A 187 -1.58 5.21 -29.68
C GLY A 187 -0.09 4.84 -29.70
N SER A 188 0.66 4.99 -28.60
CA SER A 188 2.11 4.75 -28.60
C SER A 188 2.56 3.28 -28.47
N GLU A 189 1.64 2.34 -28.23
CA GLU A 189 1.98 0.91 -28.10
C GLU A 189 2.08 0.19 -29.45
N PHE A 190 1.47 0.71 -30.51
CA PHE A 190 1.54 0.11 -31.85
C PHE A 190 2.77 0.49 -32.69
N ARG A 191 3.66 1.39 -32.22
CA ARG A 191 4.82 1.85 -33.01
C ARG A 191 6.13 1.09 -32.72
N ARG A 192 6.17 0.20 -31.71
CA ARG A 192 7.41 -0.53 -31.38
C ARG A 192 7.64 -1.81 -32.20
N GLU A 193 6.63 -2.33 -32.90
CA GLU A 193 6.79 -3.54 -33.73
C GLU A 193 7.04 -3.27 -35.23
N ALA A 194 6.88 -2.04 -35.71
CA ALA A 194 6.91 -1.74 -37.15
C ALA A 194 8.26 -1.22 -37.71
N HIS A 195 9.35 -1.24 -36.94
CA HIS A 195 10.69 -0.89 -37.44
C HIS A 195 11.69 -2.03 -37.26
N VAL A 196 11.36 -3.21 -37.81
CA VAL A 196 12.38 -4.12 -38.34
C VAL A 196 12.22 -4.10 -39.86
N SER A 197 13.06 -3.31 -40.52
CA SER A 197 13.17 -3.35 -41.98
C SER A 197 13.80 -4.69 -42.39
N PRO A 198 13.30 -5.37 -43.44
CA PRO A 198 13.75 -6.72 -43.77
C PRO A 198 15.15 -6.70 -44.39
N THR A 199 16.06 -7.51 -43.83
CA THR A 199 17.35 -7.83 -44.46
C THR A 199 17.12 -8.75 -45.67
N PRO A 200 17.80 -8.54 -46.82
CA PRO A 200 17.63 -9.41 -47.98
C PRO A 200 18.34 -10.76 -47.78
N THR A 201 17.61 -11.82 -48.06
CA THR A 201 17.99 -13.23 -48.10
C THR A 201 19.08 -13.52 -49.15
N VAL A 202 20.13 -14.25 -48.77
CA VAL A 202 20.90 -15.11 -49.70
C VAL A 202 21.07 -16.50 -49.07
N ARG A 203 20.77 -17.52 -49.88
CA ARG A 203 20.76 -18.97 -49.60
C ARG A 203 22.08 -19.63 -50.12
N PRO A 204 22.32 -20.95 -50.00
CA PRO A 204 23.43 -21.54 -49.24
C PRO A 204 24.52 -22.23 -50.11
N SER A 205 25.71 -22.46 -49.55
CA SER A 205 26.62 -23.53 -50.02
C SER A 205 27.56 -24.03 -48.91
N GLU A 206 27.53 -25.34 -48.70
CA GLU A 206 28.53 -26.20 -48.04
C GLU A 206 29.31 -26.96 -49.15
N PRO A 207 30.33 -27.80 -48.91
CA PRO A 207 31.15 -28.05 -47.69
C PRO A 207 32.67 -28.18 -47.99
N VAL A 208 33.55 -28.10 -46.98
CA VAL A 208 34.90 -28.73 -47.04
C VAL A 208 35.27 -29.33 -45.68
N GLU A 209 35.74 -30.58 -45.72
CA GLU A 209 36.07 -31.49 -44.62
C GLU A 209 37.35 -31.16 -43.80
N HIS A 210 37.39 -31.75 -42.60
CA HIS A 210 38.45 -31.82 -41.58
C HIS A 210 39.71 -32.62 -42.00
N PRO A 211 40.83 -32.53 -41.24
CA PRO A 211 41.13 -33.42 -40.08
C PRO A 211 41.77 -32.64 -38.90
N ALA A 212 41.99 -33.07 -37.65
CA ALA A 212 41.79 -34.26 -36.79
C ALA A 212 42.13 -33.79 -35.34
N VAL A 213 41.33 -34.07 -34.29
CA VAL A 213 41.39 -35.18 -33.29
C VAL A 213 41.93 -34.79 -31.89
N ALA A 214 41.20 -35.28 -30.87
CA ALA A 214 41.54 -35.51 -29.45
C ALA A 214 41.57 -34.27 -28.51
N ALA A 215 41.00 -34.27 -27.29
CA ALA A 215 40.53 -35.36 -26.43
C ALA A 215 39.40 -34.90 -25.48
N GLN A 216 38.41 -35.78 -25.33
CA GLN A 216 37.47 -35.92 -24.21
C GLN A 216 38.23 -36.41 -22.94
N ARG A 217 37.80 -36.39 -21.67
CA ARG A 217 36.48 -36.62 -21.03
C ARG A 217 36.67 -36.50 -19.49
N LYS A 218 35.62 -36.04 -18.80
CA LYS A 218 34.99 -36.67 -17.60
C LYS A 218 35.74 -36.72 -16.25
N ALA A 219 35.08 -36.23 -15.19
CA ALA A 219 34.81 -36.98 -13.96
C ALA A 219 33.87 -36.20 -13.02
N GLN A 220 32.68 -36.75 -12.84
CA GLN A 220 31.77 -36.51 -11.73
C GLN A 220 31.65 -37.86 -11.00
N GLU A 221 31.47 -37.76 -9.67
CA GLU A 221 31.06 -38.81 -8.71
C GLU A 221 32.07 -39.88 -8.31
N ASP A 222 32.48 -39.85 -7.04
CA ASP A 222 32.17 -40.88 -6.03
C ASP A 222 33.02 -40.66 -4.76
N PHE A 223 32.39 -40.47 -3.59
CA PHE A 223 32.64 -41.32 -2.42
C PHE A 223 31.68 -40.99 -1.26
N ALA A 224 30.97 -42.02 -0.82
CA ALA A 224 30.14 -42.05 0.38
C ALA A 224 30.92 -42.65 1.57
N THR A 225 30.31 -42.55 2.74
CA THR A 225 30.53 -43.30 4.01
C THR A 225 31.49 -42.70 5.04
N GLY A 226 30.96 -42.54 6.26
CA GLY A 226 31.66 -42.09 7.47
C GLY A 226 30.67 -41.66 8.54
N GLU A 227 30.19 -42.63 9.33
CA GLU A 227 29.10 -42.55 10.30
C GLU A 227 29.60 -42.22 11.74
N ILE A 228 28.74 -41.53 12.51
CA ILE A 228 28.53 -41.44 13.99
C ILE A 228 29.64 -40.92 14.96
N VAL A 229 29.21 -40.05 15.90
CA VAL A 229 29.19 -40.18 17.40
C VAL A 229 29.15 -38.75 18.02
N LEU A 230 27.99 -38.23 18.46
CA LEU A 230 27.43 -38.22 19.84
C LEU A 230 28.33 -37.48 20.88
N THR A 231 27.98 -36.30 21.42
CA THR A 231 27.00 -36.02 22.52
C THR A 231 27.17 -34.53 22.99
N PRO A 232 26.57 -33.99 24.09
CA PRO A 232 25.27 -33.32 24.07
C PRO A 232 25.24 -31.92 24.77
N ALA A 233 24.06 -31.29 24.67
CA ALA A 233 23.40 -30.43 25.68
C ALA A 233 24.10 -29.15 26.21
N ASN A 234 23.41 -28.01 26.02
CA ASN A 234 22.93 -27.28 27.20
C ASN A 234 21.67 -26.45 26.90
N SER A 235 20.67 -26.63 27.76
CA SER A 235 19.39 -25.94 27.75
C SER A 235 19.09 -25.41 29.16
N SER A 236 18.21 -24.40 29.22
CA SER A 236 17.49 -23.85 30.39
C SER A 236 18.12 -22.66 31.16
N PRO A 237 17.31 -21.86 31.89
CA PRO A 237 15.86 -21.60 31.78
C PRO A 237 15.45 -20.12 31.86
N ALA A 238 14.15 -19.93 31.64
CA ALA A 238 13.34 -18.72 31.79
C ALA A 238 13.36 -18.04 33.18
N LYS A 239 12.92 -16.77 33.20
CA LYS A 239 12.20 -16.18 34.35
C LYS A 239 11.23 -15.07 33.89
N GLN A 240 9.93 -15.33 34.06
CA GLN A 240 8.89 -14.32 34.25
C GLN A 240 8.99 -13.74 35.68
N PRO A 241 8.31 -12.60 35.94
CA PRO A 241 7.09 -12.73 36.75
C PRO A 241 5.88 -11.87 36.31
N ALA A 242 4.71 -12.42 36.66
CA ALA A 242 3.41 -11.82 36.97
C ALA A 242 3.48 -10.46 37.71
N SER A 243 2.47 -9.61 37.89
CA SER A 243 1.07 -9.42 37.49
C SER A 243 0.65 -8.08 38.13
N ARG A 244 -0.36 -7.37 37.60
CA ARG A 244 -1.47 -6.82 38.40
C ARG A 244 -2.48 -6.08 37.52
N ALA A 245 -3.72 -6.52 37.63
CA ALA A 245 -4.91 -5.80 37.19
C ALA A 245 -5.31 -4.76 38.26
N THR A 246 -5.87 -3.63 37.84
CA THR A 246 -6.88 -2.88 38.60
C THR A 246 -7.77 -2.13 37.60
N ARG A 247 -9.08 -2.34 37.75
CA ARG A 247 -10.20 -1.66 37.07
C ARG A 247 -10.38 -0.28 37.72
N VAL A 248 -10.90 0.73 37.01
CA VAL A 248 -11.99 1.63 37.48
C VAL A 248 -12.53 2.51 36.32
N ALA A 249 -13.86 2.41 36.18
CA ALA A 249 -14.91 3.35 35.79
C ALA A 249 -14.85 4.29 34.57
N ALA A 250 -16.01 4.28 33.89
CA ALA A 250 -16.51 5.22 32.91
C ALA A 250 -16.98 6.55 33.52
N LEU A 251 -17.07 7.59 32.69
CA LEU A 251 -18.10 8.63 32.78
C LEU A 251 -18.43 9.15 31.37
N ILE A 252 -19.73 9.06 31.05
CA ILE A 252 -20.40 9.64 29.89
C ILE A 252 -21.00 10.96 30.37
N ALA A 253 -20.85 12.03 29.60
CA ALA A 253 -21.77 13.16 29.63
C ALA A 253 -21.94 13.71 28.22
N ALA A 254 -23.19 13.67 27.75
CA ALA A 254 -23.66 14.29 26.52
C ALA A 254 -23.96 15.77 26.74
N SER A 255 -23.90 16.59 25.68
CA SER A 255 -24.89 17.65 25.42
C SER A 255 -24.77 18.16 23.98
N VAL A 256 -25.94 18.45 23.42
CA VAL A 256 -26.28 18.72 22.03
C VAL A 256 -26.44 20.23 21.84
N LEU A 257 -26.14 20.75 20.64
CA LEU A 257 -26.94 21.71 19.82
C LEU A 257 -26.07 22.71 19.07
N GLY A 258 -26.34 22.85 17.77
CA GLY A 258 -25.79 23.92 16.92
C GLY A 258 -25.78 23.55 15.43
N LEU A 259 -26.95 23.55 14.78
CA LEU A 259 -27.03 23.57 13.31
C LEU A 259 -26.53 24.93 12.80
N GLY A 260 -25.56 24.91 11.88
CA GLY A 260 -25.09 26.08 11.15
C GLY A 260 -24.17 25.69 9.99
N ALA A 261 -24.65 25.90 8.76
CA ALA A 261 -24.04 25.61 7.47
C ALA A 261 -22.51 25.82 7.34
N TRP A 262 -21.74 24.77 7.01
CA TRP A 262 -20.40 24.84 6.39
C TRP A 262 -20.09 23.56 5.60
N PHE A 263 -20.34 23.56 4.28
CA PHE A 263 -19.86 22.52 3.36
C PHE A 263 -18.66 23.06 2.56
N ALA A 264 -17.47 22.99 3.14
CA ALA A 264 -16.17 23.13 2.43
C ALA A 264 -14.95 22.70 3.26
N SER A 265 -15.10 22.42 4.56
CA SER A 265 -13.98 22.05 5.43
C SER A 265 -14.42 20.96 6.40
N LEU A 266 -14.35 19.70 5.97
CA LEU A 266 -14.36 18.59 6.92
C LEU A 266 -12.96 18.54 7.56
N PRO A 267 -12.81 18.86 8.86
CA PRO A 267 -11.54 18.68 9.53
C PRO A 267 -11.18 17.19 9.52
N CYS A 268 -9.92 16.89 9.21
CA CYS A 268 -9.31 15.55 9.25
C CYS A 268 -9.19 14.98 10.69
N SER A 269 -10.10 15.33 11.59
CA SER A 269 -10.10 14.87 12.98
C SER A 269 -10.81 13.53 13.10
N ILE A 270 -10.20 12.48 12.53
CA ILE A 270 -10.50 11.07 12.86
C ILE A 270 -9.23 10.32 13.30
N PHE A 271 -8.14 11.05 13.56
CA PHE A 271 -7.02 10.56 14.33
C PHE A 271 -6.91 11.38 15.62
N GLY A 272 -7.18 10.73 16.76
CA GLY A 272 -6.70 11.11 18.10
C GLY A 272 -6.85 12.57 18.56
N VAL A 273 -7.91 12.83 19.34
CA VAL A 273 -7.84 13.33 20.72
C VAL A 273 -6.52 14.02 21.14
N PHE A 274 -6.62 15.33 21.42
CA PHE A 274 -5.68 16.28 22.06
C PHE A 274 -4.36 16.59 21.35
N CYS A 275 -4.34 17.77 20.69
CA CYS A 275 -3.15 18.62 20.62
C CYS A 275 -3.50 19.94 21.33
N GLN A 276 -2.71 20.30 22.34
CA GLN A 276 -2.73 21.57 23.06
C GLN A 276 -1.31 22.15 22.98
#